data_AF-A0A3A0B249-F1
#
_entry.id   AF-A0A3A0B249-F1
#
_cell.length_a   1.000
_cell.length_b   1.000
_cell.length_c   1.000
_cell.angle_alpha   90.00
_cell.angle_beta   90.00
_cell.angle_gamma   90.00
#
_symmetry.space_group_name_H-M   'P 1'
#
loop_
_entity.id
_entity.type
_entity.pdbx_description
1 polymer ?
#
loop_
_entity_poly.entity_id
_entity_poly.type
_entity_poly.pdbx_seq_one_letter_code
_entity_poly.pdbx_strand_id
1 'polypeptide(L)'
;MSQAAPDYPLQFDVEYPDRNLNRLTTAFRIFVAIPILIVLSAISGASWSTSDFGDTQTNTAAAAGGILFFPTLLMIVFRQKYPRWWFDWNLQFSRFSARVTTYLALLRDEYPSTDEEQAVRLDFEYPNAQTDLNRWLPLVKWLLAVPHYFVLIFLGLAAFICVVVAWFAILFTGRYPRGLFNFVVGVERWGWRVAAYAFLLITDKYPPFSLAGAAPSAPAAPEPTAF
;
A
#
# COMPACT_ATOMS: atom_id res chain seq x y z
N MET A 1 29.00 11.75 -4.12
CA MET A 1 28.81 10.85 -2.96
C MET A 1 27.46 11.17 -2.37
N SER A 2 26.40 10.49 -2.82
CA SER A 2 25.03 10.77 -2.40
C SER A 2 24.58 9.63 -1.48
N GLN A 3 24.42 9.96 -0.22
CA GLN A 3 24.12 9.05 0.89
C GLN A 3 22.92 8.14 0.59
N ALA A 4 23.11 6.84 0.85
CA ALA A 4 22.04 5.87 0.99
C ALA A 4 21.05 6.39 2.05
N ALA A 5 19.78 6.53 1.69
CA ALA A 5 18.73 6.81 2.66
C ALA A 5 18.71 5.65 3.69
N PRO A 6 18.52 5.94 4.99
CA PRO A 6 18.52 4.91 6.02
C PRO A 6 17.43 3.89 5.74
N ASP A 7 17.75 2.61 5.93
CA ASP A 7 16.82 1.48 5.84
C ASP A 7 15.57 1.76 6.68
N TYR A 8 14.52 2.20 6.00
CA TYR A 8 13.19 2.26 6.58
C TYR A 8 12.61 0.83 6.50
N PRO A 9 11.97 0.32 7.56
CA PRO A 9 11.54 -1.08 7.67
C PRO A 9 10.40 -1.47 6.72
N LEU A 10 10.12 -0.64 5.70
CA LEU A 10 9.16 -0.88 4.64
C LEU A 10 9.86 -0.86 3.30
N GLN A 11 9.77 -1.99 2.61
CA GLN A 11 10.16 -2.14 1.22
C GLN A 11 8.89 -2.32 0.40
N PHE A 12 8.62 -1.34 -0.46
CA PHE A 12 7.58 -1.42 -1.48
C PHE A 12 8.24 -1.23 -2.83
N ASP A 13 8.21 -2.23 -3.69
CA ASP A 13 8.76 -2.12 -5.03
C ASP A 13 7.83 -2.76 -6.06
N VAL A 14 7.78 -2.13 -7.23
CA VAL A 14 6.98 -2.57 -8.37
C VAL A 14 7.91 -2.69 -9.56
N GLU A 15 8.07 -3.90 -10.06
CA GLU A 15 8.93 -4.15 -11.22
C GLU A 15 8.32 -3.53 -12.48
N TYR A 16 9.13 -2.70 -13.16
CA TYR A 16 8.73 -2.06 -14.41
C TYR A 16 8.50 -3.11 -15.51
N PRO A 17 7.35 -3.10 -16.21
CA PRO A 17 7.10 -4.05 -17.28
C PRO A 17 7.97 -3.69 -18.50
N ASP A 18 9.02 -4.47 -18.76
CA ASP A 18 9.86 -4.35 -19.97
C ASP A 18 9.17 -4.88 -21.25
N ARG A 19 7.89 -5.29 -21.14
CA ARG A 19 7.01 -5.71 -22.25
C ARG A 19 5.99 -4.62 -22.59
N ASN A 20 5.45 -4.66 -23.80
CA ASN A 20 4.32 -3.81 -24.17
C ASN A 20 3.07 -4.22 -23.36
N LEU A 21 2.40 -3.24 -22.76
CA LEU A 21 1.16 -3.43 -22.02
C LEU A 21 0.00 -3.70 -23.00
N ASN A 22 -0.91 -4.59 -22.61
CA ASN A 22 -2.08 -4.90 -23.43
C ASN A 22 -3.05 -3.70 -23.48
N ARG A 23 -3.31 -3.20 -24.70
CA ARG A 23 -4.14 -2.02 -24.94
C ARG A 23 -5.62 -2.24 -24.63
N LEU A 24 -6.15 -3.43 -24.94
CA LEU A 24 -7.56 -3.75 -24.70
C LEU A 24 -7.86 -3.83 -23.21
N THR A 25 -7.01 -4.55 -22.45
CA THR A 25 -7.18 -4.63 -20.99
C THR A 25 -6.89 -3.30 -20.31
N THR A 26 -6.10 -2.41 -20.92
CA THR A 26 -5.91 -1.03 -20.45
C THR A 26 -7.13 -0.16 -20.71
N ALA A 27 -7.73 -0.22 -21.90
CA ALA A 27 -8.93 0.54 -22.26
C ALA A 27 -10.12 0.16 -21.37
N PHE A 28 -10.34 -1.14 -21.17
CA PHE A 28 -11.46 -1.67 -20.38
C PHE A 28 -11.12 -1.92 -18.91
N ARG A 29 -9.98 -1.40 -18.41
CA ARG A 29 -9.50 -1.75 -17.07
C ARG A 29 -10.50 -1.45 -15.96
N ILE A 30 -11.22 -0.34 -16.07
CA ILE A 30 -12.22 0.05 -15.08
C ILE A 30 -13.35 -0.97 -14.97
N PHE A 31 -13.73 -1.61 -16.08
CA PHE A 31 -14.76 -2.65 -16.11
C PHE A 31 -14.21 -3.99 -15.61
N VAL A 32 -13.00 -4.35 -16.05
CA VAL A 32 -12.34 -5.59 -15.63
C VAL A 32 -12.03 -5.56 -14.12
N ALA A 33 -11.78 -4.39 -13.54
CA ALA A 33 -11.53 -4.22 -12.12
C ALA A 33 -12.79 -4.34 -11.24
N ILE A 34 -14.01 -4.30 -11.80
CA ILE A 34 -15.24 -4.30 -11.00
C ILE A 34 -15.31 -5.50 -10.02
N PRO A 35 -15.06 -6.75 -10.44
CA PRO A 35 -15.15 -7.89 -9.54
C PRO A 35 -14.16 -7.79 -8.38
N ILE A 36 -12.91 -7.39 -8.65
CA ILE A 36 -11.91 -7.28 -7.59
C ILE A 36 -12.17 -6.10 -6.65
N LEU A 37 -12.75 -5.01 -7.17
CA LEU A 37 -13.20 -3.88 -6.36
C LEU A 37 -14.35 -4.26 -5.43
N ILE A 38 -15.28 -5.10 -5.89
CA ILE A 38 -16.35 -5.65 -5.03
C ILE A 38 -15.75 -6.49 -3.92
N VAL A 39 -14.81 -7.40 -4.24
CA VAL A 39 -14.12 -8.22 -3.24
C VAL A 39 -13.37 -7.35 -2.23
N LEU A 40 -12.58 -6.37 -2.71
CA LEU A 40 -11.84 -5.45 -1.84
C LEU A 40 -12.77 -4.64 -0.94
N SER A 41 -13.89 -4.14 -1.46
CA SER A 41 -14.90 -3.39 -0.71
C SER A 41 -15.59 -4.25 0.35
N ALA A 42 -15.98 -5.47 -0.02
CA ALA A 42 -16.60 -6.44 0.88
C ALA A 42 -15.65 -6.83 2.01
N ILE A 43 -14.37 -7.07 1.70
CA ILE A 43 -13.35 -7.37 2.70
C ILE A 43 -13.13 -6.13 3.56
N SER A 44 -12.98 -4.92 3.02
CA SER A 44 -12.66 -3.70 3.80
C SER A 44 -13.66 -3.32 4.90
N GLY A 45 -14.82 -3.98 4.97
CA GLY A 45 -15.87 -3.69 5.94
C GLY A 45 -16.73 -2.49 5.53
N ALA A 46 -16.90 -2.26 4.22
CA ALA A 46 -17.82 -1.24 3.72
C ALA A 46 -19.22 -1.46 4.34
N SER A 47 -19.75 -0.44 5.00
CA SER A 47 -21.12 -0.48 5.53
C SER A 47 -22.11 -0.32 4.37
N TRP A 48 -22.90 -1.36 4.11
CA TRP A 48 -23.94 -1.32 3.09
C TRP A 48 -25.18 -0.70 3.73
N SER A 49 -25.49 0.55 3.36
CA SER A 49 -26.74 1.19 3.79
C SER A 49 -27.80 0.90 2.73
N THR A 50 -28.80 0.09 3.08
CA THR A 50 -30.02 -0.05 2.27
C THR A 50 -31.01 1.00 2.75
N SER A 51 -31.41 1.90 1.86
CA SER A 51 -32.51 2.83 2.12
C SER A 51 -33.81 2.24 1.60
N ASP A 52 -34.70 1.83 2.51
CA ASP A 52 -36.08 1.50 2.14
C ASP A 52 -36.90 2.78 1.96
N PHE A 53 -37.87 2.76 1.03
CA PHE A 53 -38.83 3.86 0.84
C PHE A 53 -39.76 3.95 2.06
N GLY A 54 -39.31 4.65 3.11
CA GLY A 54 -40.05 4.81 4.36
C GLY A 54 -39.13 4.95 5.57
N ASP A 55 -38.26 5.96 5.57
CA ASP A 55 -37.61 6.62 6.73
C ASP A 55 -36.91 5.77 7.82
N THR A 56 -36.68 4.47 7.60
CA THR A 56 -35.88 3.64 8.53
C THR A 56 -34.57 3.23 7.86
N GLN A 57 -33.52 4.01 8.09
CA GLN A 57 -32.16 3.62 7.73
C GLN A 57 -31.69 2.53 8.70
N THR A 58 -31.82 1.27 8.29
CA THR A 58 -31.27 0.15 9.06
C THR A 58 -29.79 0.02 8.71
N ASN A 59 -28.92 0.70 9.46
CA ASN A 59 -27.47 0.51 9.34
C ASN A 59 -27.12 -0.87 9.91
N THR A 60 -27.06 -1.89 9.07
CA THR A 60 -26.43 -3.17 9.41
C THR A 60 -24.94 -2.90 9.49
N ALA A 61 -24.40 -2.90 10.71
CA ALA A 61 -22.98 -2.74 10.94
C ALA A 61 -22.23 -3.89 10.24
N ALA A 62 -21.60 -3.57 9.10
CA ALA A 62 -20.71 -4.50 8.42
C ALA A 62 -19.50 -4.77 9.32
N ALA A 63 -19.20 -6.05 9.53
CA ALA A 63 -18.10 -6.51 10.38
C ALA A 63 -16.74 -5.98 9.90
N ALA A 64 -15.83 -5.80 10.86
CA ALA A 64 -14.49 -5.25 10.66
C ALA A 64 -13.60 -6.17 9.79
N GLY A 65 -13.63 -6.00 8.47
CA GLY A 65 -12.72 -6.70 7.55
C GLY A 65 -11.63 -5.80 6.94
N GLY A 66 -11.53 -4.53 7.34
CA GLY A 66 -10.42 -3.67 6.96
C GLY A 66 -9.14 -3.93 7.75
N ILE A 67 -8.25 -2.94 7.72
CA ILE A 67 -7.09 -2.88 8.63
C ILE A 67 -7.59 -2.92 10.07
N LEU A 68 -7.02 -3.82 10.88
CA LEU A 68 -7.33 -3.99 12.30
C LEU A 68 -6.68 -2.88 13.14
N PHE A 69 -6.94 -1.61 12.81
CA PHE A 69 -6.30 -0.47 13.47
C PHE A 69 -6.67 -0.38 14.95
N PHE A 70 -7.97 -0.28 15.28
CA PHE A 70 -8.42 -0.11 16.66
C PHE A 70 -8.06 -1.30 17.55
N PRO A 71 -8.29 -2.58 17.16
CA PRO A 71 -7.85 -3.71 17.97
C PRO A 71 -6.34 -3.66 18.23
N THR A 72 -5.53 -3.47 17.18
CA THR A 72 -4.06 -3.41 17.29
C THR A 72 -3.61 -2.28 18.21
N LEU A 73 -4.18 -1.09 18.06
CA LEU A 73 -3.90 0.06 18.92
C LEU A 73 -4.17 -0.27 20.38
N LEU A 74 -5.34 -0.84 20.70
CA LEU A 74 -5.69 -1.20 22.08
C LEU A 74 -4.77 -2.29 22.64
N MET A 75 -4.40 -3.27 21.83
CA MET A 75 -3.46 -4.31 22.25
C MET A 75 -2.05 -3.79 22.52
N ILE A 76 -1.57 -2.83 21.74
CA ILE A 76 -0.29 -2.15 22.01
C ILE A 76 -0.40 -1.32 23.30
N VAL A 77 -1.48 -0.54 23.46
CA VAL A 77 -1.66 0.35 24.62
C VAL A 77 -1.89 -0.43 25.92
N PHE A 78 -2.65 -1.52 25.92
CA PHE A 78 -2.97 -2.25 27.16
C PHE A 78 -2.05 -3.43 27.43
N ARG A 79 -1.57 -4.09 26.38
CA ARG A 79 -0.83 -5.36 26.49
C ARG A 79 0.58 -5.29 25.90
N GLN A 80 1.00 -4.17 25.30
CA GLN A 80 2.27 -4.02 24.59
C GLN A 80 2.59 -5.22 23.69
N LYS A 81 1.55 -5.71 23.01
CA LYS A 81 1.61 -6.93 22.20
C LYS A 81 0.95 -6.68 20.86
N TYR A 82 1.64 -7.04 19.79
CA TYR A 82 1.05 -7.15 18.45
C TYR A 82 0.79 -8.65 18.18
N PRO A 83 -0.46 -9.13 18.18
CA PRO A 83 -0.76 -10.52 17.81
C PRO A 83 -0.29 -10.84 16.39
N ARG A 84 0.43 -11.95 16.20
CA ARG A 84 0.95 -12.36 14.87
C ARG A 84 -0.14 -12.48 13.82
N TRP A 85 -1.25 -13.15 14.14
CA TRP A 85 -2.34 -13.31 13.18
C TRP A 85 -3.03 -11.99 12.78
N TRP A 86 -2.99 -10.95 13.64
CA TRP A 86 -3.46 -9.60 13.26
C TRP A 86 -2.49 -8.90 12.32
N PHE A 87 -1.20 -9.03 12.61
CA PHE A 87 -0.15 -8.54 11.73
C PHE A 87 -0.24 -9.23 10.37
N ASP A 88 -0.36 -10.56 10.34
CA ASP A 88 -0.47 -11.36 9.12
C ASP A 88 -1.71 -10.94 8.32
N TRP A 89 -2.86 -10.75 8.97
CA TRP A 89 -4.06 -10.20 8.33
C TRP A 89 -3.81 -8.82 7.71
N ASN A 90 -3.29 -7.88 8.49
CA ASN A 90 -3.01 -6.51 8.05
C ASN A 90 -1.99 -6.49 6.89
N LEU A 91 -0.97 -7.33 6.94
CA LEU A 91 0.05 -7.49 5.91
C LEU A 91 -0.55 -8.04 4.62
N GLN A 92 -1.31 -9.14 4.69
CA GLN A 92 -1.91 -9.76 3.51
C GLN A 92 -2.97 -8.86 2.87
N PHE A 93 -3.80 -8.22 3.68
CA PHE A 93 -4.76 -7.24 3.18
C PHE A 93 -4.06 -6.04 2.52
N SER A 94 -2.95 -5.57 3.08
CA SER A 94 -2.14 -4.51 2.48
C SER A 94 -1.51 -4.93 1.15
N ARG A 95 -0.96 -6.16 1.07
CA ARG A 95 -0.42 -6.73 -0.17
C ARG A 95 -1.49 -6.84 -1.25
N PHE A 96 -2.67 -7.34 -0.89
CA PHE A 96 -3.81 -7.42 -1.81
C PHE A 96 -4.24 -6.03 -2.31
N SER A 97 -4.40 -5.08 -1.39
CA SER A 97 -4.73 -3.69 -1.73
C SER A 97 -3.68 -3.06 -2.65
N ALA A 98 -2.38 -3.28 -2.38
CA ALA A 98 -1.30 -2.80 -3.21
C ALA A 98 -1.34 -3.36 -4.64
N ARG A 99 -1.67 -4.65 -4.81
CA ARG A 99 -1.86 -5.28 -6.13
C ARG A 99 -3.02 -4.63 -6.89
N VAL A 100 -4.15 -4.41 -6.22
CA VAL A 100 -5.32 -3.73 -6.82
C VAL A 100 -4.99 -2.29 -7.22
N THR A 101 -4.33 -1.52 -6.35
CA THR A 101 -3.95 -0.13 -6.65
C THR A 101 -2.95 -0.08 -7.80
N THR A 102 -1.95 -0.96 -7.83
CA THR A 102 -0.95 -1.07 -8.90
C THR A 102 -1.60 -1.42 -10.24
N TYR A 103 -2.59 -2.31 -10.22
CA TYR A 103 -3.39 -2.63 -11.40
C TYR A 103 -4.21 -1.42 -11.87
N LEU A 104 -4.94 -0.74 -10.98
CA LEU A 104 -5.73 0.44 -11.35
C LEU A 104 -4.85 1.60 -11.84
N ALA A 105 -3.67 1.77 -11.26
CA ALA A 105 -2.68 2.78 -11.63
C ALA A 105 -1.93 2.48 -12.93
N LEU A 106 -2.31 1.40 -13.64
CA LEU A 106 -1.73 0.98 -14.92
C LEU A 106 -0.28 0.50 -14.85
N LEU A 107 0.26 0.32 -13.65
CA LEU A 107 1.67 -0.05 -13.45
C LEU A 107 1.94 -1.52 -13.82
N ARG A 108 0.92 -2.39 -13.70
CA ARG A 108 0.96 -3.81 -14.10
C ARG A 108 -0.29 -4.19 -14.87
N ASP A 109 -0.19 -5.07 -15.84
CA ASP A 109 -1.31 -5.60 -16.64
C ASP A 109 -1.88 -6.92 -16.13
N GLU A 110 -1.21 -7.55 -15.17
CA GLU A 110 -1.66 -8.76 -14.49
C GLU A 110 -2.86 -8.48 -13.60
N TYR A 111 -3.91 -9.29 -13.75
CA TYR A 111 -5.09 -9.20 -12.89
C TYR A 111 -4.69 -9.48 -11.43
N PRO A 112 -5.17 -8.71 -10.44
CA PRO A 112 -4.73 -8.86 -9.05
C PRO A 112 -5.08 -10.25 -8.50
N SER A 113 -4.06 -10.99 -8.06
CA SER A 113 -4.24 -12.27 -7.39
C SER A 113 -4.49 -12.06 -5.90
N THR A 114 -5.35 -12.90 -5.33
CA THR A 114 -5.74 -12.88 -3.91
C THR A 114 -4.70 -13.54 -3.01
N ASP A 115 -3.92 -14.48 -3.52
CA ASP A 115 -3.04 -15.37 -2.75
C ASP A 115 -1.64 -15.47 -3.35
N GLU A 116 -1.51 -15.57 -4.67
CA GLU A 116 -0.21 -15.70 -5.34
C GLU A 116 0.67 -14.46 -5.17
N GLU A 117 1.98 -14.69 -5.02
CA GLU A 117 2.97 -13.62 -5.05
C GLU A 117 3.07 -13.06 -6.48
N GLN A 118 2.85 -11.74 -6.60
CA GLN A 118 2.97 -11.00 -7.86
C GLN A 118 4.14 -10.03 -7.77
N ALA A 119 4.48 -9.36 -8.85
CA ALA A 119 5.61 -8.41 -8.93
C ALA A 119 5.46 -7.13 -8.07
N VAL A 120 4.52 -7.12 -7.13
CA VAL A 120 4.38 -6.09 -6.09
C VAL A 120 4.94 -6.68 -4.81
N ARG A 121 6.17 -6.26 -4.45
CA ARG A 121 6.79 -6.65 -3.19
C ARG A 121 6.45 -5.61 -2.16
N LEU A 122 5.65 -6.00 -1.16
CA LEU A 122 5.38 -5.22 0.03
C LEU A 122 5.75 -6.09 1.23
N ASP A 123 6.90 -5.81 1.81
CA ASP A 123 7.45 -6.56 2.93
C ASP A 123 7.58 -5.65 4.15
N PHE A 124 7.13 -6.19 5.29
CA PHE A 124 7.22 -5.58 6.60
C PHE A 124 8.07 -6.47 7.49
N GLU A 125 9.02 -5.86 8.20
CA GLU A 125 9.67 -6.54 9.31
C GLU A 125 8.69 -6.68 10.48
N TYR A 126 8.55 -7.89 11.03
CA TYR A 126 7.66 -8.14 12.17
C TYR A 126 8.21 -7.41 13.41
N PRO A 127 7.49 -6.42 13.98
CA PRO A 127 8.01 -5.63 15.08
C PRO A 127 7.84 -6.35 16.41
N ASN A 128 8.86 -6.30 17.26
CA ASN A 128 8.71 -6.74 18.64
C ASN A 128 8.06 -5.61 19.44
N ALA A 129 6.75 -5.71 19.68
CA ALA A 129 5.97 -4.66 20.33
C ALA A 129 6.45 -4.22 21.74
N GLN A 130 7.29 -5.03 22.40
CA GLN A 130 7.88 -4.70 23.70
C GLN A 130 9.18 -3.90 23.59
N THR A 131 9.93 -4.09 22.51
CA THR A 131 11.28 -3.52 22.33
C THR A 131 11.26 -2.35 21.35
N ASP A 132 10.43 -2.43 20.31
CA ASP A 132 10.47 -1.54 19.15
C ASP A 132 9.31 -0.53 19.13
N LEU A 133 8.27 -0.73 19.97
CA LEU A 133 7.07 0.10 20.00
C LEU A 133 6.82 0.68 21.39
N ASN A 134 6.62 2.00 21.44
CA ASN A 134 6.20 2.70 22.64
C ASN A 134 4.69 2.56 22.85
N ARG A 135 4.29 2.27 24.10
CA ARG A 135 2.92 2.01 24.52
C ARG A 135 1.93 3.13 24.18
N TRP A 136 2.32 4.38 24.37
CA TRP A 136 1.41 5.54 24.27
C TRP A 136 1.52 6.28 22.93
N LEU A 137 2.61 6.04 22.21
CA LEU A 137 2.93 6.74 20.97
C LEU A 137 1.87 6.51 19.86
N PRO A 138 1.28 5.31 19.68
CA PRO A 138 0.18 5.09 18.72
C PRO A 138 -0.98 6.08 18.81
N LEU A 139 -1.30 6.59 20.02
CA LEU A 139 -2.37 7.56 20.23
C LEU A 139 -2.07 8.94 19.64
N VAL A 140 -0.80 9.25 19.38
CA VAL A 140 -0.34 10.55 18.87
C VAL A 140 0.18 10.43 17.43
N LYS A 141 0.56 9.22 16.98
CA LYS A 141 1.12 9.00 15.62
C LYS A 141 0.24 9.54 14.50
N TRP A 142 -1.07 9.32 14.58
CA TRP A 142 -2.00 9.77 13.54
C TRP A 142 -2.06 11.31 13.45
N LEU A 143 -1.79 12.02 14.55
CA LEU A 143 -1.64 13.49 14.56
C LEU A 143 -0.29 13.92 13.97
N LEU A 144 0.79 13.22 14.30
CA LEU A 144 2.13 13.44 13.74
C LEU A 144 2.21 13.20 12.23
N ALA A 145 1.32 12.34 11.70
CA ALA A 145 1.18 12.05 10.28
C ALA A 145 0.35 13.10 9.51
N VAL A 146 -0.25 14.09 10.17
CA VAL A 146 -1.07 15.14 9.52
C VAL A 146 -0.30 15.89 8.42
N PRO A 147 0.96 16.32 8.62
CA PRO A 147 1.74 16.95 7.55
C PRO A 147 1.93 16.03 6.34
N HIS A 148 2.06 14.72 6.54
CA HIS A 148 2.16 13.76 5.45
C HIS A 148 0.85 13.63 4.68
N TYR A 149 -0.29 13.56 5.37
CA TYR A 149 -1.59 13.48 4.70
C TYR A 149 -1.83 14.68 3.79
N PHE A 150 -1.48 15.88 4.27
CA PHE A 150 -1.59 17.09 3.47
C PHE A 150 -0.80 16.97 2.16
N VAL A 151 0.48 16.62 2.22
CA VAL A 151 1.32 16.50 1.00
C VAL A 151 0.87 15.33 0.12
N LEU A 152 0.52 14.19 0.71
CA LEU A 152 0.07 13.01 -0.02
C LEU A 152 -1.25 13.24 -0.77
N ILE A 153 -2.14 14.12 -0.29
CA ILE A 153 -3.35 14.48 -1.04
C ILE A 153 -2.97 15.18 -2.35
N PHE A 154 -2.06 16.16 -2.33
CA PHE A 154 -1.60 16.85 -3.55
C PHE A 154 -0.85 15.91 -4.48
N LEU A 155 0.03 15.08 -3.93
CA LEU A 155 0.76 14.09 -4.73
C LEU A 155 -0.13 13.00 -5.29
N GLY A 156 -1.16 12.57 -4.55
CA GLY A 156 -2.16 11.63 -5.02
C GLY A 156 -2.97 12.21 -6.18
N LEU A 157 -3.34 13.49 -6.11
CA LEU A 157 -3.98 14.18 -7.22
C LEU A 157 -3.06 14.27 -8.45
N ALA A 158 -1.78 14.61 -8.25
CA ALA A 158 -0.80 14.61 -9.33
C ALA A 158 -0.61 13.20 -9.92
N ALA A 159 -0.55 12.16 -9.07
CA ALA A 159 -0.41 10.77 -9.50
C ALA A 159 -1.63 10.31 -10.30
N PHE A 160 -2.85 10.71 -9.89
CA PHE A 160 -4.06 10.46 -10.65
C PHE A 160 -3.98 11.06 -12.06
N ILE A 161 -3.55 12.32 -12.18
CA ILE A 161 -3.33 12.97 -13.49
C ILE A 161 -2.28 12.20 -14.29
N CYS A 162 -1.17 11.78 -13.67
CA CYS A 162 -0.14 10.96 -14.31
C CYS A 162 -0.70 9.63 -14.83
N VAL A 163 -1.57 8.96 -14.08
CA VAL A 163 -2.25 7.72 -14.50
C VAL A 163 -3.17 7.97 -15.69
N VAL A 164 -3.93 9.07 -15.70
CA VAL A 164 -4.75 9.44 -16.86
C VAL A 164 -3.89 9.70 -18.10
N VAL A 165 -2.79 10.43 -17.96
CA VAL A 165 -1.83 10.66 -19.06
C VAL A 165 -1.20 9.34 -19.52
N ALA A 166 -0.81 8.47 -18.60
CA ALA A 166 -0.26 7.16 -18.89
C ALA A 166 -1.28 6.27 -19.60
N TRP A 167 -2.56 6.35 -19.25
CA TRP A 167 -3.64 5.62 -19.93
C TRP A 167 -3.66 5.96 -21.43
N PHE A 168 -3.70 7.24 -21.79
CA PHE A 168 -3.60 7.65 -23.19
C PHE A 168 -2.29 7.19 -23.82
N ALA A 169 -1.16 7.40 -23.14
CA ALA A 169 0.16 6.99 -23.65
C ALA A 169 0.21 5.48 -23.98
N ILE A 170 -0.35 4.61 -23.12
CA ILE A 170 -0.40 3.17 -23.33
C ILE A 170 -1.34 2.81 -24.48
N LEU A 171 -2.47 3.48 -24.65
CA LEU A 171 -3.38 3.20 -25.78
C LEU A 171 -2.72 3.45 -27.13
N PHE A 172 -1.93 4.52 -27.25
CA PHE A 172 -1.22 4.85 -28.50
C PHE A 172 0.08 4.06 -28.67
N THR A 173 0.92 4.02 -27.63
CA THR A 173 2.30 3.50 -27.72
C THR A 173 2.44 2.07 -27.21
N GLY A 174 1.49 1.57 -26.41
CA GLY A 174 1.60 0.30 -25.69
C GLY A 174 2.60 0.33 -24.53
N ARG A 175 3.14 1.49 -24.14
CA ARG A 175 4.18 1.62 -23.12
C ARG A 175 3.83 2.68 -22.09
N TYR A 176 4.18 2.40 -20.83
CA TYR A 176 4.06 3.36 -19.74
C TYR A 176 5.27 4.30 -19.74
N PRO A 177 5.11 5.64 -19.78
CA PRO A 177 6.25 6.55 -19.69
C PRO A 177 7.02 6.38 -18.38
N ARG A 178 8.31 6.01 -18.44
CA ARG A 178 9.15 5.71 -17.25
C ARG A 178 9.14 6.81 -16.18
N GLY A 179 9.12 8.08 -16.57
CA GLY A 179 9.05 9.20 -15.62
C GLY A 179 7.77 9.21 -14.80
N LEU A 180 6.62 8.97 -15.44
CA LEU A 180 5.33 8.86 -14.77
C LEU A 180 5.27 7.62 -13.88
N PHE A 181 5.81 6.49 -14.35
CA PHE A 181 5.86 5.24 -13.59
C PHE A 181 6.63 5.44 -12.28
N ASN A 182 7.84 5.99 -12.35
CA ASN A 182 8.69 6.24 -11.19
C ASN A 182 8.02 7.20 -10.20
N PHE A 183 7.32 8.21 -10.70
CA PHE A 183 6.57 9.13 -9.86
C PHE A 183 5.43 8.44 -9.11
N VAL A 184 4.55 7.71 -9.81
CA VAL A 184 3.41 7.02 -9.21
C VAL A 184 3.89 5.97 -8.20
N VAL A 185 4.90 5.16 -8.54
CA VAL A 185 5.51 4.19 -7.60
C VAL A 185 6.11 4.89 -6.39
N GLY A 186 6.74 6.05 -6.58
CA GLY A 186 7.28 6.85 -5.47
C GLY A 186 6.20 7.36 -4.52
N VAL A 187 5.05 7.79 -5.06
CA VAL A 187 3.90 8.24 -4.25
C VAL A 187 3.30 7.06 -3.48
N GLU A 188 3.07 5.92 -4.13
CA GLU A 188 2.62 4.68 -3.48
C GLU A 188 3.58 4.26 -2.35
N ARG A 189 4.89 4.26 -2.63
CA ARG A 189 5.92 3.92 -1.63
C ARG A 189 5.84 4.83 -0.41
N TRP A 190 5.68 6.13 -0.62
CA TRP A 190 5.54 7.07 0.49
C TRP A 190 4.22 6.85 1.25
N GLY A 191 3.12 6.63 0.54
CA GLY A 191 1.83 6.27 1.13
C GLY A 191 1.93 5.04 2.04
N TRP A 192 2.58 3.97 1.57
CA TRP A 192 2.81 2.76 2.35
C TRP A 192 3.68 3.01 3.59
N ARG A 193 4.72 3.87 3.52
CA ARG A 193 5.52 4.28 4.70
C ARG A 193 4.68 4.95 5.77
N VAL A 194 3.79 5.86 5.36
CA VAL A 194 2.86 6.55 6.27
C VAL A 194 1.84 5.56 6.83
N ALA A 195 1.33 4.64 6.00
CA ALA A 195 0.42 3.61 6.46
C ALA A 195 1.05 2.68 7.50
N ALA A 196 2.30 2.26 7.30
CA ALA A 196 3.03 1.44 8.26
C ALA A 196 3.25 2.15 9.62
N TYR A 197 3.50 3.46 9.58
CA TYR A 197 3.66 4.27 10.78
C TYR A 197 2.34 4.52 11.51
N ALA A 198 1.32 5.03 10.79
CA ALA A 198 0.11 5.58 11.39
C ALA A 198 -1.06 4.59 11.51
N PHE A 199 -1.19 3.62 10.60
CA PHE A 199 -2.37 2.74 10.52
C PHE A 199 -2.06 1.27 10.81
N LEU A 200 -0.93 0.74 10.35
CA LEU A 200 -0.52 -0.64 10.64
C LEU A 200 0.23 -0.74 11.98
N LEU A 201 0.70 0.40 12.50
CA LEU A 201 1.43 0.53 13.77
C LEU A 201 2.65 -0.39 13.87
N ILE A 202 3.35 -0.57 12.75
CA ILE A 202 4.48 -1.49 12.61
C ILE A 202 5.79 -0.84 13.08
N THR A 203 5.92 0.48 12.94
CA THR A 203 7.16 1.19 13.30
C THR A 203 6.88 2.51 14.01
N ASP A 204 7.75 2.87 14.96
CA ASP A 204 7.79 4.18 15.61
C ASP A 204 8.70 5.18 14.87
N LYS A 205 9.44 4.74 13.85
CA LYS A 205 10.31 5.61 13.03
C LYS A 205 9.46 6.53 12.17
N TYR A 206 9.67 7.85 12.28
CA TYR A 206 8.93 8.84 11.51
C TYR A 206 9.23 8.71 9.99
N PRO A 207 8.21 8.66 9.11
CA PRO A 207 8.43 8.49 7.67
C PRO A 207 9.17 9.67 7.04
N PRO A 208 10.23 9.44 6.25
CA PRO A 208 10.89 10.50 5.50
C PRO A 208 9.97 11.06 4.40
N PHE A 209 10.02 12.37 4.18
CA PHE A 209 9.35 13.05 3.05
C PHE A 209 10.11 12.78 1.74
N SER A 210 10.01 11.55 1.24
CA SER A 210 10.75 11.12 0.06
C SER A 210 10.01 10.07 -0.76
N LEU A 211 10.02 10.27 -2.07
CA LEU A 211 9.53 9.32 -3.08
C LEU A 211 10.56 8.22 -3.39
N ALA A 212 11.82 8.37 -2.96
CA ALA A 212 12.88 7.43 -3.28
C ALA A 212 12.74 6.11 -2.51
N GLY A 213 13.04 5.01 -3.19
CA GLY A 213 13.25 3.70 -2.57
C GLY A 213 14.55 3.63 -1.78
N ALA A 214 14.63 2.70 -0.82
CA ALA A 214 15.94 2.19 -0.42
C ALA A 214 16.61 1.67 -1.71
N ALA A 215 17.86 2.04 -1.95
CA ALA A 215 18.60 1.47 -3.08
C ALA A 215 18.54 -0.06 -2.95
N PRO A 216 18.44 -0.83 -4.06
CA PRO A 216 18.62 -2.27 -3.97
C PRO A 216 19.91 -2.50 -3.19
N SER A 217 19.84 -3.24 -2.09
CA SER A 217 21.05 -3.72 -1.43
C SER A 217 21.86 -4.39 -2.53
N ALA A 218 23.10 -3.90 -2.72
CA ALA A 218 24.00 -4.51 -3.68
C ALA A 218 23.95 -6.03 -3.47
N PRO A 219 23.91 -6.84 -4.54
CA PRO A 219 23.85 -8.29 -4.40
C PRO A 219 24.93 -8.69 -3.41
N ALA A 220 24.53 -9.40 -2.34
CA ALA A 220 25.44 -9.86 -1.31
C ALA A 220 26.65 -10.46 -2.03
N ALA A 221 27.82 -9.86 -1.79
CA ALA A 221 29.06 -10.35 -2.39
C ALA A 221 29.11 -11.85 -2.13
N PRO A 222 29.44 -12.68 -3.14
CA PRO A 222 29.51 -14.13 -2.93
C PRO A 222 30.42 -14.38 -1.73
N GLU A 223 29.90 -15.14 -0.75
CA GLU A 223 30.70 -15.58 0.38
C GLU A 223 32.05 -16.09 -0.15
N PRO A 224 33.19 -15.63 0.40
CA PRO A 224 34.47 -16.17 0.01
C PRO A 224 34.40 -17.67 0.29
N THR A 225 34.39 -18.47 -0.79
CA THR A 225 34.55 -19.91 -0.71
C THR A 225 35.85 -20.16 0.04
N ALA A 226 35.72 -20.61 1.29
CA ALA A 226 36.84 -21.14 2.05
C ALA A 226 37.36 -22.35 1.27
N PHE A 227 38.54 -22.18 0.66
CA PHE A 227 39.38 -23.27 0.18
C PHE A 227 40.38 -23.63 1.27
#